data_AF-A0A6P0TX13-F1
#
_entry.id   AF-A0A6P0TX13-F1
#
_cell.length_a   1.000
_cell.length_b   1.000
_cell.length_c   1.000
_cell.angle_alpha   90.00
_cell.angle_beta   90.00
_cell.angle_gamma   90.00
#
_symmetry.space_group_name_H-M   'P 1'
#
loop_
_entity.id
_entity.type
_entity.pdbx_description
1 polymer ?
#
loop_
_entity_poly.entity_id
_entity_poly.type
_entity_poly.pdbx_seq_one_letter_code
_entity_poly.pdbx_strand_id
1 'polypeptide(L)'
;MNKLIPNNLQQVKLKLEQFQSRLEQTKVELNRFQIPNYSTTKNEGVDNQYQYITTLGRLEKIIIEEEILYLQGWVASFESTTLEGFKLSIAGQEIPEFKLELGLPSPDIKQVYPYLNQGDRCRFSLKVALDSQFPNLPNSLVILNPL
;
A
#
# COMPACT_ATOMS: atom_id res chain seq x y z
N MET A 1 -7.53 32.47 -38.95
CA MET A 1 -6.29 31.69 -39.14
C MET A 1 -6.13 30.73 -37.97
N ASN A 2 -6.47 29.45 -38.17
CA ASN A 2 -6.27 28.41 -37.15
C ASN A 2 -4.79 28.05 -37.14
N LYS A 3 -4.07 28.41 -36.06
CA LYS A 3 -2.71 27.92 -35.82
C LYS A 3 -2.82 26.44 -35.47
N LEU A 4 -2.45 25.58 -36.41
CA LEU A 4 -2.20 24.15 -36.19
C LEU A 4 -1.11 24.03 -35.13
N ILE A 5 -1.50 23.64 -33.92
CA ILE A 5 -0.56 23.31 -32.85
C ILE A 5 0.19 22.05 -33.31
N PRO A 6 1.54 22.02 -33.29
CA PRO A 6 2.30 20.83 -33.67
C PRO A 6 1.83 19.62 -32.86
N ASN A 7 1.63 18.48 -33.53
CA ASN A 7 1.10 17.25 -32.95
C ASN A 7 1.82 16.84 -31.64
N ASN A 8 3.11 17.13 -31.58
CA ASN A 8 4.00 16.89 -30.43
C ASN A 8 3.59 17.70 -29.19
N LEU A 9 3.15 18.94 -29.37
CA LEU A 9 2.70 19.84 -28.30
C LEU A 9 1.33 19.40 -27.74
N GLN A 10 0.45 18.87 -28.59
CA GLN A 10 -0.81 18.27 -28.15
C GLN A 10 -0.57 17.01 -27.32
N GLN A 11 0.37 16.15 -27.73
CA GLN A 11 0.75 14.95 -26.98
C GLN A 11 1.37 15.28 -25.61
N VAL A 12 2.24 16.29 -25.55
CA VAL A 12 2.81 16.75 -24.27
C VAL A 12 1.72 17.30 -23.36
N LYS A 13 0.78 18.08 -23.90
CA LYS A 13 -0.35 18.63 -23.14
C LYS A 13 -1.24 17.53 -22.56
N LEU A 14 -1.58 16.52 -23.37
CA LEU A 14 -2.37 15.37 -22.93
C LEU A 14 -1.67 14.60 -21.80
N LYS A 15 -0.36 14.37 -21.91
CA LYS A 15 0.41 13.71 -20.85
C LYS A 15 0.44 14.53 -19.56
N LEU A 16 0.55 15.86 -19.65
CA LEU A 16 0.49 16.76 -18.50
C LEU A 16 -0.87 16.72 -17.81
N GLU A 17 -1.97 16.76 -18.57
CA GLU A 17 -3.33 16.67 -18.03
C GLU A 17 -3.55 15.32 -17.34
N GLN A 18 -3.11 14.21 -17.95
CA GLN A 18 -3.18 12.89 -17.34
C GLN A 18 -2.32 12.77 -16.08
N PHE A 19 -1.16 13.42 -16.02
CA PHE A 19 -0.31 13.43 -14.83
C PHE A 19 -0.94 14.25 -13.70
N GLN A 20 -1.52 15.41 -14.00
CA GLN A 20 -2.23 16.23 -13.03
C GLN A 20 -3.46 15.51 -12.46
N SER A 21 -4.26 14.87 -13.31
CA SER A 21 -5.40 14.06 -12.86
C SER A 21 -4.96 12.94 -11.90
N ARG A 22 -3.82 12.30 -12.18
CA ARG A 22 -3.22 11.27 -11.31
C ARG A 22 -2.83 11.85 -9.95
N LEU A 23 -2.14 13.00 -9.92
CA LEU A 23 -1.75 13.64 -8.66
C LEU A 23 -2.97 13.99 -7.79
N GLU A 24 -4.05 14.48 -8.39
CA GLU A 24 -5.26 14.81 -7.62
C GLU A 24 -5.96 13.56 -7.09
N GLN A 25 -6.02 12.46 -7.87
CA GLN A 25 -6.54 11.19 -7.38
C GLN A 25 -5.71 10.64 -6.21
N THR A 26 -4.38 10.63 -6.34
CA THR A 26 -3.48 10.20 -5.27
C THR A 26 -3.63 11.07 -4.02
N LYS A 27 -3.79 12.40 -4.15
CA LYS A 27 -4.06 13.29 -3.00
C LYS A 27 -5.37 12.96 -2.31
N VAL A 28 -6.44 12.73 -3.08
CA VAL A 28 -7.76 12.36 -2.53
C VAL A 28 -7.67 11.02 -1.80
N GLU A 29 -7.00 10.04 -2.38
CA GLU A 29 -6.75 8.75 -1.74
C GLU A 29 -5.97 8.94 -0.44
N LEU A 30 -4.82 9.63 -0.47
CA LEU A 30 -4.00 9.90 0.71
C LEU A 30 -4.78 10.63 1.82
N ASN A 31 -5.62 11.61 1.47
CA ASN A 31 -6.45 12.31 2.45
C ASN A 31 -7.50 11.40 3.12
N ARG A 32 -7.98 10.35 2.45
CA ARG A 32 -8.84 9.34 3.08
C ARG A 32 -8.09 8.49 4.11
N PHE A 33 -6.77 8.43 4.01
CA PHE A 33 -5.89 7.68 4.92
C PHE A 33 -5.16 8.57 5.94
N GLN A 34 -5.24 9.90 5.84
CA GLN A 34 -4.78 10.78 6.90
C GLN A 34 -5.69 10.59 8.13
N ILE A 35 -5.18 9.81 9.08
CA ILE A 35 -5.70 9.75 10.44
C ILE A 35 -5.73 11.19 10.98
N PRO A 36 -6.79 11.62 11.68
CA PRO A 36 -6.81 12.93 12.31
C PRO A 36 -5.59 13.04 13.25
N ASN A 37 -4.73 14.01 12.96
CA ASN A 37 -3.65 14.56 13.77
C ASN A 37 -3.28 13.77 15.04
N TYR A 38 -2.03 13.27 15.08
CA TYR A 38 -1.31 12.97 16.32
C TYR A 38 -1.50 14.13 17.31
N SER A 39 -2.44 13.95 18.23
CA SER A 39 -2.61 14.80 19.38
C SER A 39 -1.98 14.03 20.52
N THR A 40 -0.72 14.33 20.82
CA THR A 40 -0.15 14.06 22.14
C THR A 40 -0.91 14.90 23.16
N THR A 41 -2.07 14.42 23.59
CA THR A 41 -2.76 14.92 24.77
C THR A 41 -3.43 13.74 25.46
N LYS A 42 -3.06 13.61 26.74
CA LYS A 42 -3.56 12.64 27.71
C LYS A 42 -5.08 12.54 27.68
N ASN A 43 -5.55 11.30 27.65
CA ASN A 43 -6.81 10.71 28.16
C ASN A 43 -8.07 11.60 28.24
N GLU A 44 -9.16 11.16 27.59
CA GLU A 44 -10.39 10.72 28.28
C GLU A 44 -11.48 10.25 27.27
N GLY A 45 -11.85 8.96 27.38
CA GLY A 45 -13.22 8.43 27.26
C GLY A 45 -14.01 8.59 25.97
N VAL A 46 -13.79 7.71 24.97
CA VAL A 46 -14.86 6.99 24.24
C VAL A 46 -14.32 5.62 23.84
N ASP A 47 -15.05 4.57 24.23
CA ASP A 47 -14.72 3.16 24.10
C ASP A 47 -14.87 2.70 22.63
N ASN A 48 -13.74 2.62 21.95
CA ASN A 48 -13.48 1.73 20.81
C ASN A 48 -11.98 1.45 20.87
N GLN A 49 -11.61 0.43 21.65
CA GLN A 49 -10.20 0.07 21.91
C GLN A 49 -9.57 -0.56 20.66
N TYR A 50 -9.32 0.25 19.63
CA TYR A 50 -8.37 -0.14 18.58
C TYR A 50 -6.97 0.03 19.15
N GLN A 51 -6.35 -1.09 19.55
CA GLN A 51 -4.94 -1.10 19.91
C GLN A 51 -4.13 -1.00 18.61
N TYR A 52 -3.62 0.20 18.32
CA TYR A 52 -2.73 0.41 17.18
C TYR A 52 -1.40 -0.31 17.41
N ILE A 53 -0.97 -1.10 16.44
CA ILE A 53 0.31 -1.82 16.46
C ILE A 53 1.32 -0.99 15.68
N THR A 54 2.46 -0.69 16.31
CA THR A 54 3.54 0.00 15.61
C THR A 54 4.28 -1.01 14.76
N THR A 55 4.30 -0.79 13.45
CA THR A 55 4.99 -1.70 12.53
C THR A 55 6.06 -0.97 11.73
N LEU A 56 7.10 -1.70 11.36
CA LEU A 56 8.06 -1.31 10.35
C LEU A 56 8.01 -2.32 9.23
N GLY A 57 8.01 -1.87 7.99
CA GLY A 57 7.94 -2.76 6.85
C GLY A 57 8.35 -2.11 5.55
N ARG A 58 8.46 -2.94 4.52
CA ARG A 58 8.82 -2.53 3.18
C ARG A 58 8.20 -3.48 2.15
N LEU A 59 7.65 -2.89 1.09
CA LEU A 59 7.38 -3.60 -0.15
C LEU A 59 8.67 -3.74 -0.96
N GLU A 60 9.03 -4.98 -1.26
CA GLU A 60 10.26 -5.34 -1.97
C GLU A 60 10.01 -5.62 -3.45
N LYS A 61 8.92 -6.31 -3.78
CA LYS A 61 8.58 -6.72 -5.14
C LYS A 61 7.11 -6.44 -5.44
N ILE A 62 6.86 -5.82 -6.59
CA ILE A 62 5.52 -5.56 -7.12
C ILE A 62 5.56 -5.94 -8.60
N ILE A 63 4.83 -7.00 -8.98
CA ILE A 63 4.80 -7.52 -10.35
C ILE A 63 3.36 -7.78 -10.75
N ILE A 64 3.04 -7.50 -12.01
CA ILE A 64 1.80 -7.93 -12.64
C ILE A 64 2.18 -8.87 -13.79
N GLU A 65 1.76 -10.12 -13.68
CA GLU A 65 1.97 -11.18 -14.68
C GLU A 65 0.67 -11.97 -14.82
N GLU A 66 0.24 -12.26 -16.05
CA GLU A 66 -0.92 -13.12 -16.34
C GLU A 66 -2.19 -12.75 -15.53
N GLU A 67 -2.50 -11.45 -15.46
CA GLU A 67 -3.66 -10.93 -14.70
C GLU A 67 -3.59 -11.20 -13.18
N ILE A 68 -2.40 -11.45 -12.65
CA ILE A 68 -2.17 -11.62 -11.21
C ILE A 68 -1.20 -10.53 -10.73
N LEU A 69 -1.59 -9.83 -9.67
CA LEU A 69 -0.71 -8.94 -8.93
C LEU A 69 0.01 -9.75 -7.85
N TYR A 70 1.33 -9.76 -7.94
CA TYR A 70 2.24 -10.35 -6.96
C TYR A 70 2.90 -9.25 -6.13
N LEU A 71 2.69 -9.29 -4.82
CA LEU A 71 3.34 -8.41 -3.86
C LEU A 71 4.22 -9.25 -2.93
N GLN A 72 5.45 -8.79 -2.71
CA GLN A 72 6.34 -9.36 -1.69
C GLN A 72 6.95 -8.23 -0.88
N GLY A 73 7.17 -8.52 0.39
CA GLY A 73 7.79 -7.59 1.30
C GLY A 73 7.97 -8.20 2.66
N TRP A 74 8.25 -7.35 3.63
CA TRP A 74 8.28 -7.73 5.04
C TRP A 74 7.60 -6.67 5.87
N VAL A 75 7.04 -7.10 6.99
CA VAL A 75 6.53 -6.22 8.03
C VAL A 75 6.71 -6.90 9.37
N ALA A 76 7.21 -6.15 10.35
CA ALA A 76 7.40 -6.63 11.71
C ALA A 76 6.92 -5.57 12.71
N SER A 77 6.40 -6.02 13.83
CA SER A 77 5.99 -5.19 14.95
C SER A 77 7.16 -4.93 15.90
N PHE A 78 7.08 -3.83 16.63
CA PHE A 78 7.95 -3.60 17.79
C PHE A 78 7.43 -4.36 19.02
N GLU A 79 6.14 -4.67 19.02
CA GLU A 79 5.42 -5.38 20.08
C GLU A 79 5.45 -6.92 19.87
N SER A 80 5.06 -7.67 20.89
CA SER A 80 5.03 -9.14 20.84
C SER A 80 3.90 -9.72 19.96
N THR A 81 3.05 -8.88 19.38
CA THR A 81 1.92 -9.30 18.55
C THR A 81 2.39 -9.81 17.20
N THR A 82 1.88 -10.97 16.82
CA THR A 82 2.15 -11.58 15.51
C THR A 82 1.21 -10.95 14.49
N LEU A 83 1.73 -10.63 13.31
CA LEU A 83 0.91 -10.20 12.19
C LEU A 83 -0.07 -11.31 11.80
N GLU A 84 -1.36 -11.02 11.80
CA GLU A 84 -2.39 -12.01 11.47
C GLU A 84 -2.78 -11.92 9.99
N GLY A 85 -2.66 -10.74 9.40
CA GLY A 85 -3.01 -10.54 8.01
C GLY A 85 -2.83 -9.11 7.54
N PHE A 86 -3.51 -8.79 6.44
CA PHE A 86 -3.58 -7.46 5.90
C PHE A 86 -5.00 -7.13 5.48
N LYS A 87 -5.37 -5.85 5.61
CA LYS A 87 -6.41 -5.27 4.77
C LYS A 87 -5.73 -4.66 3.55
N LEU A 88 -6.12 -5.11 2.36
CA LEU A 88 -5.57 -4.67 1.09
C LEU A 88 -6.52 -3.70 0.40
N SER A 89 -5.98 -2.63 -0.17
CA SER A 89 -6.71 -1.76 -1.09
C SER A 89 -5.90 -1.44 -2.32
N ILE A 90 -6.55 -1.44 -3.49
CA ILE A 90 -5.96 -1.13 -4.79
C ILE A 90 -6.85 -0.09 -5.47
N ALA A 91 -6.27 1.03 -5.92
CA ALA A 91 -7.01 2.13 -6.57
C ALA A 91 -8.22 2.61 -5.73
N GLY A 92 -8.04 2.68 -4.42
CA GLY A 92 -9.09 3.08 -3.47
C GLY A 92 -10.22 2.05 -3.24
N GLN A 93 -10.14 0.85 -3.83
CA GLN A 93 -11.08 -0.24 -3.61
C GLN A 93 -10.48 -1.28 -2.67
N GLU A 94 -11.26 -1.71 -1.67
CA GLU A 94 -10.87 -2.78 -0.77
C GLU A 94 -10.94 -4.14 -1.47
N ILE A 95 -9.92 -4.96 -1.27
CA ILE A 95 -9.81 -6.29 -1.87
C ILE A 95 -10.15 -7.33 -0.80
N PRO A 96 -11.33 -7.96 -0.86
CA PRO A 96 -11.78 -8.85 0.20
C PRO A 96 -11.07 -10.20 0.17
N GLU A 97 -10.62 -10.66 -1.01
CA GLU A 97 -10.05 -11.99 -1.20
C GLU A 97 -8.72 -11.93 -1.95
N PHE A 98 -7.69 -12.51 -1.34
CA PHE A 98 -6.38 -12.69 -1.94
C PHE A 98 -5.66 -13.86 -1.25
N LYS A 99 -4.65 -14.42 -1.91
CA LYS A 99 -3.81 -15.45 -1.30
C LYS A 99 -2.68 -14.78 -0.54
N LEU A 100 -2.52 -15.13 0.73
CA LEU A 100 -1.50 -14.59 1.61
C LEU A 100 -0.65 -15.73 2.19
N GLU A 101 0.65 -15.52 2.19
CA GLU A 101 1.62 -16.34 2.89
C GLU A 101 2.44 -15.44 3.82
N LEU A 102 2.42 -15.74 5.12
CA LEU A 102 3.12 -15.02 6.19
C LEU A 102 4.20 -15.89 6.81
N GLY A 103 5.06 -15.30 7.64
CA GLY A 103 6.03 -16.05 8.43
C GLY A 103 7.21 -16.58 7.60
N LEU A 104 7.44 -15.99 6.42
CA LEU A 104 8.52 -16.39 5.53
C LEU A 104 9.87 -15.97 6.13
N PRO A 105 10.95 -16.77 5.96
CA PRO A 105 12.25 -16.50 6.55
C PRO A 105 12.85 -15.14 6.14
N SER A 106 13.41 -14.45 7.13
CA SER A 106 14.05 -13.14 6.97
C SER A 106 15.23 -12.90 7.92
N PRO A 107 16.23 -13.80 7.93
CA PRO A 107 17.36 -13.68 8.86
C PRO A 107 18.15 -12.36 8.69
N ASP A 108 18.22 -11.84 7.46
CA ASP A 108 18.82 -10.55 7.14
C ASP A 108 18.08 -9.37 7.80
N ILE A 109 16.75 -9.43 7.86
CA ILE A 109 15.96 -8.38 8.54
C ILE A 109 16.20 -8.41 10.05
N LYS A 110 16.30 -9.60 10.66
CA LYS A 110 16.68 -9.73 12.08
C LYS A 110 18.08 -9.18 12.36
N GLN A 111 19.01 -9.37 11.42
CA GLN A 111 20.37 -8.85 11.57
C GLN A 111 20.40 -7.32 11.53
N VAL A 112 19.64 -6.70 10.63
CA VAL A 112 19.59 -5.24 10.48
C VAL A 112 18.73 -4.58 11.57
N TYR A 113 17.65 -5.23 11.98
CA TYR A 113 16.72 -4.75 13.00
C TYR A 113 16.53 -5.77 14.13
N PRO A 114 17.53 -5.98 15.01
CA PRO A 114 17.48 -7.01 16.05
C PRO A 114 16.35 -6.84 17.06
N TYR A 115 15.85 -5.61 17.22
CA TYR A 115 14.78 -5.25 18.15
C TYR A 115 13.38 -5.55 17.63
N LEU A 116 13.21 -5.84 16.33
CA LEU A 116 11.90 -6.19 15.79
C LEU A 116 11.52 -7.60 16.24
N ASN A 117 10.27 -7.72 16.69
CA ASN A 117 9.70 -9.00 17.03
C ASN A 117 9.52 -9.83 15.75
N GLN A 118 9.87 -11.12 15.81
CA GLN A 118 9.83 -12.03 14.66
C GLN A 118 10.56 -11.51 13.41
N GLY A 119 11.54 -10.62 13.56
CA GLY A 119 12.30 -10.08 12.43
C GLY A 119 13.01 -11.15 11.59
N ASP A 120 13.20 -12.35 12.13
CA ASP A 120 13.77 -13.53 11.45
C ASP A 120 12.76 -14.29 10.59
N ARG A 121 11.45 -13.98 10.72
CA ARG A 121 10.33 -14.60 9.98
C ARG A 121 9.22 -13.59 9.67
N CYS A 122 9.57 -12.42 9.15
CA CYS A 122 8.64 -11.32 8.94
C CYS A 122 8.29 -11.04 7.47
N ARG A 123 8.79 -11.88 6.54
CA ARG A 123 8.45 -11.75 5.12
C ARG A 123 7.05 -12.28 4.82
N PHE A 124 6.44 -11.68 3.81
CA PHE A 124 5.16 -12.09 3.28
C PHE A 124 5.19 -12.15 1.74
N SER A 125 4.26 -12.93 1.20
CA SER A 125 3.94 -12.98 -0.22
C SER A 125 2.43 -12.96 -0.39
N LEU A 126 1.95 -12.10 -1.29
CA LEU A 126 0.54 -11.90 -1.55
C LEU A 126 0.27 -12.02 -3.06
N LYS A 127 -0.83 -12.68 -3.42
CA LYS A 127 -1.32 -12.79 -4.80
C LYS A 127 -2.78 -12.36 -4.90
N VAL A 128 -3.06 -11.43 -5.80
CA VAL A 128 -4.42 -10.97 -6.12
C VAL A 128 -4.72 -11.30 -7.57
N ALA A 129 -5.86 -11.94 -7.83
CA ALA A 129 -6.38 -12.04 -9.19
C ALA A 129 -6.95 -10.67 -9.59
N LEU A 130 -6.48 -10.14 -10.70
CA LEU A 130 -6.92 -8.87 -11.26
C LEU A 130 -8.01 -9.16 -12.29
N ASP A 131 -9.27 -9.03 -11.89
CA ASP A 131 -10.40 -9.21 -12.80
C ASP A 131 -10.73 -7.90 -13.57
N SER A 132 -11.78 -7.97 -14.39
CA SER A 132 -12.27 -6.82 -15.16
C SER A 132 -12.75 -5.63 -14.31
N GLN A 133 -12.83 -5.77 -12.98
CA GLN A 133 -13.21 -4.68 -12.07
C GLN A 133 -12.07 -3.69 -11.82
N PHE A 134 -10.86 -3.98 -12.32
CA PHE A 134 -9.70 -3.07 -12.26
C PHE A 134 -9.36 -2.43 -13.62
N PRO A 135 -10.25 -1.62 -14.24
CA PRO A 135 -9.92 -0.90 -15.44
C PRO A 135 -8.88 0.18 -15.09
N ASN A 136 -7.63 -0.03 -15.51
CA ASN A 136 -6.45 0.84 -15.31
C ASN A 136 -5.63 0.60 -14.04
N LEU A 137 -5.07 -0.60 -13.89
CA LEU A 137 -4.00 -0.89 -12.92
C LEU A 137 -2.71 -0.05 -13.03
N PRO A 138 -2.26 0.40 -14.22
CA PRO A 138 -1.02 1.17 -14.31
C PRO A 138 -1.14 2.51 -13.57
N ASN A 139 -0.23 2.74 -12.62
CA ASN A 139 -0.19 3.92 -11.71
C ASN A 139 -1.24 3.95 -10.60
N SER A 140 -1.81 2.80 -10.23
CA SER A 140 -2.72 2.70 -9.08
C SER A 140 -1.96 2.65 -7.76
N LEU A 141 -2.56 3.24 -6.72
CA LEU A 141 -2.06 3.14 -5.35
C LEU A 141 -2.43 1.77 -4.77
N VAL A 142 -1.45 1.12 -4.15
CA VAL A 142 -1.61 -0.13 -3.40
C VAL A 142 -1.33 0.16 -1.93
N ILE A 143 -2.25 -0.22 -1.06
CA ILE A 143 -2.16 0.00 0.37
C ILE A 143 -2.36 -1.33 1.09
N LEU A 144 -1.43 -1.63 2.00
CA LEU A 144 -1.50 -2.78 2.90
C LEU A 144 -1.54 -2.24 4.32
N ASN A 145 -2.63 -2.52 5.03
CA ASN A 145 -2.76 -2.21 6.45
C ASN A 145 -2.60 -3.52 7.24
N PRO A 146 -1.52 -3.67 8.03
CA PRO A 146 -1.33 -4.79 8.94
C PRO A 146 -2.53 -4.98 9.87
N LEU A 147 -2.89 -6.24 10.13
CA LEU A 147 -3.88 -6.66 11.12
C LEU A 147 -3.19 -7.39 12.28
#